data_AF-A0A963EWA8-F1
#
_entry.id   AF-A0A963EWA8-F1
#
_cell.length_a   1.000
_cell.length_b   1.000
_cell.length_c   1.000
_cell.angle_alpha   90.00
_cell.angle_beta   90.00
_cell.angle_gamma   90.00
#
_symmetry.space_group_name_H-M   'P 1'
#
loop_
_entity.id
_entity.type
_entity.pdbx_description
1 polymer ?
#
loop_
_entity_poly.entity_id
_entity_poly.type
_entity_poly.pdbx_seq_one_letter_code
_entity_poly.pdbx_strand_id
1 'polypeptide(L)'
;MCTAAELAVTFLSQQGLALNHPVRIEVLEQPVLRLGYSAYGSYDSRKDLVRVMSPEAIQSSATAPLIFNQPFDRSHYLGIIAHEVAHALIHQNSRIAPLPLGVAAQEYLACVTQLAVLPEKQRERMISDAGVGPWEAGDIISGVYMEIAPDRFAVKSYLHFQQLQSPSSFVQRLLRSRWHYVNVD
;
A
#
# COMPACT_ATOMS: atom_id res chain seq x y z
N MET A 1 -6.16 -9.10 -11.82
CA MET A 1 -4.78 -9.20 -11.31
C MET A 1 -3.80 -8.41 -12.17
N CYS A 2 -3.54 -8.82 -13.43
CA CYS A 2 -2.61 -8.10 -14.31
C CYS A 2 -2.95 -6.60 -14.45
N THR A 3 -4.22 -6.28 -14.67
CA THR A 3 -4.68 -4.88 -14.72
C THR A 3 -4.35 -4.08 -13.46
N ALA A 4 -4.48 -4.67 -12.26
CA ALA A 4 -4.13 -3.96 -11.02
C ALA A 4 -2.61 -3.74 -10.89
N ALA A 5 -1.81 -4.74 -11.28
CA ALA A 5 -0.37 -4.62 -11.30
C ALA A 5 0.09 -3.55 -12.31
N GLU A 6 -0.49 -3.54 -13.51
CA GLU A 6 -0.20 -2.54 -14.55
C GLU A 6 -0.59 -1.12 -14.11
N LEU A 7 -1.75 -0.95 -13.47
CA LEU A 7 -2.16 0.34 -12.91
C LEU A 7 -1.22 0.81 -11.81
N ALA A 8 -0.78 -0.08 -10.92
CA ALA A 8 0.18 0.23 -9.86
C ALA A 8 1.54 0.65 -10.44
N VAL A 9 2.06 -0.12 -11.41
CA VAL A 9 3.31 0.20 -12.12
C VAL A 9 3.20 1.54 -12.83
N THR A 10 2.08 1.79 -13.53
CA THR A 10 1.84 3.05 -14.24
C THR A 10 1.80 4.23 -13.28
N PHE A 11 1.04 4.11 -12.18
CA PHE A 11 0.93 5.14 -11.17
C PHE A 11 2.29 5.49 -10.55
N LEU A 12 3.07 4.47 -10.16
CA LEU A 12 4.38 4.67 -9.53
C LEU A 12 5.46 5.15 -10.52
N SER A 13 5.37 4.77 -11.79
CA SER A 13 6.25 5.28 -12.84
C SER A 13 6.09 6.79 -13.02
N GLN A 14 4.87 7.32 -12.89
CA GLN A 14 4.62 8.77 -12.89
C GLN A 14 5.29 9.48 -11.70
N GLN A 15 5.63 8.74 -10.64
CA GLN A 15 6.38 9.25 -9.48
C GLN A 15 7.89 8.99 -9.54
N GLY A 16 8.38 8.46 -10.67
CA GLY A 16 9.79 8.18 -10.90
C GLY A 16 10.29 6.83 -10.36
N LEU A 17 9.40 5.88 -10.06
CA LEU A 17 9.78 4.51 -9.70
C LEU A 17 9.71 3.61 -10.93
N ALA A 18 10.81 2.97 -11.29
CA ALA A 18 10.86 2.04 -12.41
C ALA A 18 10.73 0.58 -11.95
N LEU A 19 10.01 -0.24 -12.72
CA LEU A 19 10.10 -1.69 -12.58
C LEU A 19 11.40 -2.16 -13.25
N ASN A 20 12.43 -2.38 -12.45
CA ASN A 20 13.79 -2.69 -12.91
C ASN A 20 13.98 -4.17 -13.27
N HIS A 21 13.19 -5.05 -12.64
CA HIS A 21 13.15 -6.48 -12.98
C HIS A 21 11.75 -7.05 -12.71
N PRO A 22 11.39 -8.17 -13.37
CA PRO A 22 10.07 -8.77 -13.24
C PRO A 22 9.74 -9.12 -11.78
N VAL A 23 8.46 -8.94 -11.43
CA VAL A 23 7.89 -9.37 -10.16
C VAL A 23 6.89 -10.47 -10.46
N ARG A 24 7.02 -11.60 -9.78
CA ARG A 24 6.07 -12.72 -9.88
C ARG A 24 4.90 -12.48 -8.93
N ILE A 25 3.71 -12.86 -9.37
CA ILE A 25 2.52 -12.87 -8.51
C ILE A 25 2.03 -14.31 -8.40
N GLU A 26 1.98 -14.84 -7.19
CA GLU A 26 1.41 -16.15 -6.86
C GLU A 26 0.08 -15.96 -6.11
N VAL A 27 -0.95 -16.67 -6.57
CA VAL A 27 -2.26 -16.70 -5.92
C VAL A 27 -2.30 -17.91 -4.99
N LEU A 28 -2.72 -17.68 -3.75
CA LEU A 28 -2.75 -18.69 -2.69
C LEU A 28 -4.18 -18.99 -2.24
N GLU A 29 -4.45 -20.26 -1.97
CA GLU A 29 -5.73 -20.68 -1.38
C GLU A 29 -5.69 -20.75 0.16
N GLN A 30 -4.57 -20.38 0.78
CA GLN A 30 -4.37 -20.39 2.23
C GLN A 30 -3.93 -19.02 2.74
N PRO A 31 -4.25 -18.68 4.01
CA PRO A 31 -3.85 -17.42 4.61
C PRO A 31 -2.35 -17.14 4.52
N VAL A 32 -1.99 -15.91 4.19
CA VAL A 32 -0.62 -15.44 4.36
C VAL A 32 -0.44 -15.03 5.81
N LEU A 33 0.34 -15.79 6.57
CA LEU A 33 0.68 -15.43 7.94
C LEU A 33 1.79 -14.37 7.94
N ARG A 34 1.49 -13.17 8.44
CA ARG A 34 2.47 -12.11 8.69
C ARG A 34 2.38 -11.69 10.16
N LEU A 35 3.45 -11.92 10.92
CA LEU A 35 3.55 -11.52 12.34
C LEU A 35 2.35 -11.92 13.22
N GLY A 36 1.75 -13.10 12.97
CA GLY A 36 0.61 -13.60 13.74
C GLY A 36 -0.77 -13.10 13.29
N TYR A 37 -0.85 -12.24 12.28
CA TYR A 37 -2.10 -11.79 11.66
C TYR A 37 -2.27 -12.39 10.25
N SER A 38 -3.52 -12.61 9.85
CA SER A 38 -3.85 -13.01 8.48
C SER A 38 -3.73 -11.79 7.58
N ALA A 39 -2.70 -11.77 6.74
CA ALA A 39 -2.58 -10.80 5.66
C ALA A 39 -3.21 -11.38 4.38
N TYR A 40 -3.89 -10.55 3.61
CA TYR A 40 -4.43 -10.97 2.31
C TYR A 40 -3.39 -10.93 1.20
N GLY A 41 -2.24 -10.29 1.45
CA GLY A 41 -1.12 -10.15 0.53
C GLY A 41 0.22 -10.08 1.27
N SER A 42 1.31 -10.34 0.54
CA SER A 42 2.67 -10.01 0.97
C SER A 42 3.63 -9.94 -0.21
N TYR A 43 4.65 -9.08 -0.09
CA TYR A 43 5.83 -9.09 -0.95
C TYR A 43 7.06 -9.68 -0.24
N ASP A 44 7.76 -10.58 -0.93
CA ASP A 44 9.03 -11.20 -0.53
C ASP A 44 10.18 -10.63 -1.37
N SER A 45 10.93 -9.70 -0.77
CA SER A 45 12.03 -8.98 -1.43
C SER A 45 13.22 -9.85 -1.80
N ARG A 46 13.35 -11.05 -1.24
CA ARG A 46 14.44 -11.99 -1.55
C ARG A 46 14.17 -12.77 -2.83
N LYS A 47 12.91 -12.86 -3.25
CA LYS A 47 12.44 -13.68 -4.37
C LYS A 47 11.74 -12.88 -5.47
N ASP A 48 11.57 -11.57 -5.27
CA ASP A 48 10.74 -10.71 -6.11
C ASP A 48 9.35 -11.28 -6.36
N LEU A 49 8.73 -11.71 -5.27
CA LEU A 49 7.51 -12.50 -5.29
C LEU A 49 6.45 -11.85 -4.43
N VAL A 50 5.37 -11.44 -5.08
CA VAL A 50 4.11 -11.07 -4.47
C VAL A 50 3.27 -12.34 -4.30
N ARG A 51 2.75 -12.55 -3.09
CA ARG A 51 1.77 -13.60 -2.79
C ARG A 51 0.48 -12.94 -2.36
N VAL A 52 -0.64 -13.30 -2.98
CA VAL A 52 -1.96 -12.77 -2.63
C VAL A 52 -2.92 -13.94 -2.49
N MET A 53 -3.78 -13.91 -1.47
CA MET A 53 -4.85 -14.88 -1.34
C MET A 53 -5.83 -14.77 -2.50
N SER A 54 -6.41 -15.88 -2.97
CA SER A 54 -7.53 -15.84 -3.92
C SER A 54 -8.73 -15.10 -3.32
N PRO A 55 -9.61 -14.50 -4.15
CA PRO A 55 -10.86 -13.93 -3.66
C PRO A 55 -11.69 -14.94 -2.85
N GLU A 56 -11.70 -16.21 -3.27
CA GLU A 56 -12.40 -17.31 -2.61
C GLU A 56 -11.81 -17.62 -1.24
N ALA A 57 -10.48 -17.63 -1.12
CA ALA A 57 -9.80 -17.84 0.16
C ALA A 57 -10.02 -16.66 1.12
N ILE A 58 -10.01 -15.41 0.62
CA ILE A 58 -10.35 -14.23 1.44
C ILE A 58 -11.78 -14.33 1.94
N GLN A 59 -12.74 -14.62 1.04
CA GLN A 59 -14.14 -14.78 1.39
C GLN A 59 -14.38 -15.89 2.41
N SER A 60 -13.57 -16.94 2.39
CA SER A 60 -13.66 -18.09 3.29
C SER A 60 -12.88 -17.89 4.60
N SER A 61 -12.04 -16.85 4.70
CA SER A 61 -11.18 -16.61 5.88
C SER A 61 -11.95 -16.05 7.09
N ALA A 62 -13.12 -15.45 6.86
CA ALA A 62 -14.00 -14.91 7.88
C ALA A 62 -15.46 -14.98 7.42
N THR A 63 -16.42 -14.95 8.35
CA THR A 63 -17.86 -14.94 8.02
C THR A 63 -18.27 -13.72 7.18
N ALA A 64 -17.58 -12.58 7.38
CA ALA A 64 -17.74 -11.36 6.59
C ALA A 64 -16.41 -10.59 6.60
N PRO A 65 -15.47 -10.87 5.68
CA PRO A 65 -14.22 -10.14 5.62
C PRO A 65 -14.48 -8.67 5.27
N LEU A 66 -13.91 -7.77 6.08
CA LEU A 66 -14.00 -6.33 5.89
C LEU A 66 -12.64 -5.76 5.50
N ILE A 67 -12.65 -4.76 4.63
CA ILE A 67 -11.51 -3.90 4.29
C ILE A 67 -12.05 -2.48 4.17
N PHE A 68 -11.41 -1.48 4.80
CA PHE A 68 -11.97 -0.13 4.89
C PHE A 68 -13.38 -0.09 5.52
N ASN A 69 -13.64 -0.96 6.51
CA ASN A 69 -14.97 -1.19 7.10
C ASN A 69 -16.09 -1.54 6.09
N GLN A 70 -15.73 -1.96 4.87
CA GLN A 70 -16.68 -2.36 3.84
C GLN A 70 -16.56 -3.86 3.55
N PRO A 71 -17.66 -4.52 3.14
CA PRO A 71 -17.61 -5.90 2.69
C PRO A 71 -16.59 -6.06 1.56
N PHE A 72 -15.74 -7.07 1.68
CA PHE A 72 -14.76 -7.41 0.65
C PHE A 72 -15.44 -7.57 -0.71
N ASP A 73 -14.81 -7.02 -1.74
CA ASP A 73 -15.24 -7.14 -3.12
C ASP A 73 -14.06 -7.16 -4.08
N ARG A 74 -14.36 -7.21 -5.38
CA ARG A 74 -13.34 -7.22 -6.43
C ARG A 74 -12.44 -5.98 -6.42
N SER A 75 -12.97 -4.80 -6.08
CA SER A 75 -12.16 -3.58 -6.03
C SER A 75 -11.16 -3.64 -4.89
N HIS A 76 -11.55 -4.14 -3.72
CA HIS A 76 -10.61 -4.39 -2.62
C HIS A 76 -9.50 -5.36 -3.03
N TYR A 77 -9.85 -6.44 -3.72
CA TYR A 77 -8.89 -7.41 -4.24
C TYR A 77 -7.85 -6.78 -5.17
N LEU A 78 -8.29 -5.93 -6.10
CA LEU A 78 -7.39 -5.20 -7.00
C LEU A 78 -6.50 -4.21 -6.21
N GLY A 79 -7.05 -3.56 -5.18
CA GLY A 79 -6.31 -2.71 -4.27
C GLY A 79 -5.20 -3.45 -3.52
N ILE A 80 -5.47 -4.64 -2.99
CA ILE A 80 -4.46 -5.49 -2.32
C ILE A 80 -3.31 -5.82 -3.28
N ILE A 81 -3.62 -6.22 -4.51
CA ILE A 81 -2.58 -6.52 -5.51
C ILE A 81 -1.73 -5.29 -5.79
N ALA A 82 -2.35 -4.13 -5.97
CA ALA A 82 -1.64 -2.88 -6.21
C ALA A 82 -0.75 -2.47 -5.03
N HIS A 83 -1.21 -2.69 -3.79
CA HIS A 83 -0.44 -2.48 -2.56
C HIS A 83 0.84 -3.33 -2.56
N GLU A 84 0.73 -4.64 -2.79
CA GLU A 84 1.91 -5.52 -2.76
C GLU A 84 2.87 -5.28 -3.93
N VAL A 85 2.34 -4.94 -5.11
CA VAL A 85 3.16 -4.53 -6.25
C VAL A 85 3.90 -3.22 -5.95
N ALA A 86 3.28 -2.30 -5.21
CA ALA A 86 3.95 -1.08 -4.78
C ALA A 86 5.16 -1.37 -3.89
N HIS A 87 5.06 -2.31 -2.95
CA HIS A 87 6.22 -2.74 -2.15
C HIS A 87 7.36 -3.25 -3.04
N ALA A 88 7.05 -3.99 -4.10
CA ALA A 88 8.07 -4.45 -5.02
C ALA A 88 8.79 -3.29 -5.72
N LEU A 89 8.06 -2.33 -6.29
CA LEU A 89 8.67 -1.16 -6.95
C LEU A 89 9.44 -0.29 -5.94
N ILE A 90 8.91 -0.09 -4.75
CA ILE A 90 9.58 0.63 -3.66
C ILE A 90 10.93 -0.03 -3.36
N HIS A 91 10.93 -1.35 -3.16
CA HIS A 91 12.15 -2.11 -2.87
C HIS A 91 13.18 -1.95 -4.00
N GLN A 92 12.78 -2.18 -5.25
CA GLN A 92 13.66 -2.07 -6.42
C GLN A 92 14.27 -0.66 -6.62
N ASN A 93 13.61 0.39 -6.14
CA ASN A 93 14.05 1.79 -6.30
C ASN A 93 14.69 2.38 -5.04
N SER A 94 14.67 1.68 -3.91
CA SER A 94 15.20 2.17 -2.63
C SER A 94 16.72 1.94 -2.43
N ARG A 95 17.45 1.63 -3.51
CA ARG A 95 18.84 1.11 -3.58
C ARG A 95 19.74 1.43 -2.37
N ILE A 96 20.22 0.34 -1.77
CA ILE A 96 21.55 0.13 -1.14
C ILE A 96 21.96 1.21 -0.12
N ALA A 97 21.29 1.22 1.02
CA ALA A 97 21.75 1.85 2.24
C ALA A 97 21.90 0.76 3.31
N PRO A 98 22.77 0.92 4.33
CA PRO A 98 23.03 -0.11 5.33
C PRO A 98 21.80 -0.47 6.19
N LEU A 99 20.75 0.35 6.16
CA LEU A 99 19.51 0.15 6.91
C LEU A 99 18.31 -0.03 5.97
N PRO A 100 17.35 -0.90 6.33
CA PRO A 100 16.13 -1.08 5.57
C PRO A 100 15.30 0.21 5.54
N LEU A 101 14.49 0.35 4.49
CA LEU A 101 13.54 1.45 4.36
C LEU A 101 12.53 1.42 5.51
N GLY A 102 12.19 2.59 6.07
CA GLY A 102 11.25 2.68 7.19
C GLY A 102 9.86 2.12 6.84
N VAL A 103 9.27 1.33 7.73
CA VAL A 103 7.95 0.68 7.52
C VAL A 103 6.88 1.71 7.16
N ALA A 104 6.78 2.81 7.92
CA ALA A 104 5.81 3.86 7.66
C ALA A 104 5.94 4.47 6.25
N ALA A 105 7.17 4.61 5.73
CA ALA A 105 7.41 5.16 4.40
C ALA A 105 6.99 4.18 3.28
N GLN A 106 7.25 2.88 3.48
CA GLN A 106 6.81 1.83 2.57
C GLN A 106 5.29 1.76 2.49
N GLU A 107 4.67 1.72 3.66
CA GLU A 107 3.23 1.55 3.83
C GLU A 107 2.47 2.79 3.37
N TYR A 108 3.01 4.00 3.60
CA TYR A 108 2.46 5.22 3.04
C TYR A 108 2.29 5.10 1.52
N LEU A 109 3.36 4.73 0.80
CA LEU A 109 3.32 4.71 -0.66
C LEU A 109 2.51 3.52 -1.20
N ALA A 110 2.53 2.39 -0.49
CA ALA A 110 1.70 1.24 -0.82
C ALA A 110 0.20 1.55 -0.66
N CYS A 111 -0.21 2.20 0.43
CA CYS A 111 -1.58 2.65 0.64
C CYS A 111 -2.03 3.73 -0.36
N VAL A 112 -1.16 4.69 -0.68
CA VAL A 112 -1.44 5.70 -1.71
C VAL A 112 -1.71 5.00 -3.05
N THR A 113 -0.86 4.04 -3.43
CA THR A 113 -1.01 3.29 -4.69
C THR A 113 -2.29 2.46 -4.68
N GLN A 114 -2.57 1.78 -3.57
CA GLN A 114 -3.78 0.99 -3.37
C GLN A 114 -5.04 1.81 -3.64
N LEU A 115 -5.16 3.01 -3.07
CA LEU A 115 -6.33 3.88 -3.29
C LEU A 115 -6.32 4.52 -4.68
N ALA A 116 -5.15 4.95 -5.19
CA ALA A 116 -5.04 5.62 -6.48
C ALA A 116 -5.56 4.80 -7.66
N VAL A 117 -5.39 3.47 -7.62
CA VAL A 117 -5.81 2.58 -8.71
C VAL A 117 -7.29 2.17 -8.67
N LEU A 118 -8.02 2.50 -7.61
CA LEU A 118 -9.42 2.14 -7.48
C LEU A 118 -10.32 3.02 -8.35
N PRO A 119 -11.49 2.50 -8.77
CA PRO A 119 -12.55 3.33 -9.33
C PRO A 119 -12.90 4.47 -8.37
N GLU A 120 -13.05 5.68 -8.90
CA GLU A 120 -13.28 6.91 -8.13
C GLU A 120 -14.41 6.77 -7.11
N LYS A 121 -15.58 6.31 -7.55
CA LYS A 121 -16.74 6.08 -6.68
C LYS A 121 -16.45 5.16 -5.49
N GLN A 122 -15.62 4.13 -5.69
CA GLN A 122 -15.27 3.19 -4.62
C GLN A 122 -14.26 3.81 -3.66
N ARG A 123 -13.25 4.51 -4.20
CA ARG A 123 -12.27 5.25 -3.43
C ARG A 123 -12.94 6.32 -2.55
N GLU A 124 -13.87 7.10 -3.10
CA GLU A 124 -14.58 8.15 -2.35
C GLU A 124 -15.39 7.60 -1.19
N ARG A 125 -16.04 6.44 -1.36
CA ARG A 125 -16.75 5.76 -0.28
C ARG A 125 -15.79 5.37 0.85
N MET A 126 -14.67 4.74 0.53
CA MET A 126 -13.64 4.37 1.53
C MET A 126 -13.10 5.59 2.27
N ILE A 127 -12.85 6.70 1.55
CA ILE A 127 -12.40 7.96 2.14
C ILE A 127 -13.45 8.51 3.11
N SER A 128 -14.72 8.53 2.70
CA SER A 128 -15.83 9.02 3.52
C SER A 128 -16.00 8.18 4.79
N ASP A 129 -15.97 6.85 4.68
CA ASP A 129 -16.20 5.94 5.81
C ASP A 129 -15.05 5.98 6.84
N ALA A 130 -13.82 6.30 6.40
CA ALA A 130 -12.68 6.40 7.31
C ALA A 130 -12.79 7.58 8.30
N GLY A 131 -13.49 8.65 7.91
CA GLY A 131 -13.77 9.81 8.77
C GLY A 131 -12.52 10.56 9.23
N VAL A 132 -11.53 10.72 8.36
CA VAL A 132 -10.25 11.40 8.65
C VAL A 132 -9.87 12.39 7.54
N GLY A 133 -9.11 13.43 7.92
CA GLY A 133 -8.45 14.35 6.98
C GLY A 133 -7.08 13.85 6.51
N PRO A 134 -6.37 14.62 5.66
CA PRO A 134 -4.98 14.33 5.30
C PRO A 134 -4.06 14.37 6.53
N TRP A 135 -2.82 13.90 6.36
CA TRP A 135 -1.74 14.31 7.26
C TRP A 135 -1.45 15.82 7.08
N GLU A 136 -1.23 16.52 8.18
CA GLU A 136 -1.00 17.97 8.21
C GLU A 136 0.43 18.31 8.66
N ALA A 137 0.89 19.54 8.40
CA ALA A 137 2.21 19.99 8.85
C ALA A 137 2.36 19.82 10.38
N GLY A 138 3.44 19.19 10.80
CA GLY A 138 3.67 18.81 12.21
C GLY A 138 3.14 17.43 12.61
N ASP A 139 2.36 16.75 11.75
CA ASP A 139 1.99 15.36 11.97
C ASP A 139 3.21 14.42 11.84
N ILE A 140 3.12 13.29 12.51
CA ILE A 140 4.08 12.19 12.43
C ILE A 140 3.38 10.98 11.78
N ILE A 141 3.78 10.66 10.56
CA ILE A 141 3.37 9.43 9.87
C ILE A 141 4.16 8.28 10.49
N SER A 142 3.55 7.52 11.41
CA SER A 142 4.24 6.49 12.20
C SER A 142 3.72 5.08 11.94
N GLY A 143 4.61 4.08 12.10
CA GLY A 143 4.20 2.67 12.08
C GLY A 143 3.21 2.31 13.20
N VAL A 144 3.26 2.98 14.35
CA VAL A 144 2.33 2.74 15.46
C VAL A 144 0.91 3.14 15.08
N TYR A 145 0.72 4.31 14.45
CA TYR A 145 -0.62 4.73 14.01
C TYR A 145 -1.17 3.77 12.94
N MET A 146 -0.32 3.31 12.03
CA MET A 146 -0.67 2.31 11.03
C MET A 146 -1.16 1.01 11.67
N GLU A 147 -0.49 0.51 12.72
CA GLU A 147 -0.92 -0.71 13.41
C GLU A 147 -2.26 -0.54 14.15
N ILE A 148 -2.50 0.64 14.74
CA ILE A 148 -3.73 0.92 15.49
C ILE A 148 -4.92 1.18 14.56
N ALA A 149 -4.70 1.86 13.44
CA ALA A 149 -5.76 2.34 12.56
C ALA A 149 -5.34 2.26 11.07
N PRO A 150 -5.16 1.05 10.50
CA PRO A 150 -4.59 0.86 9.16
C PRO A 150 -5.42 1.53 8.06
N ASP A 151 -6.76 1.38 8.10
CA ASP A 151 -7.65 1.99 7.12
C ASP A 151 -7.57 3.52 7.16
N ARG A 152 -7.50 4.10 8.36
CA ARG A 152 -7.32 5.55 8.53
C ARG A 152 -5.95 5.99 8.05
N PHE A 153 -4.89 5.26 8.39
CA PHE A 153 -3.54 5.53 7.91
C PHE A 153 -3.49 5.59 6.38
N ALA A 154 -4.13 4.63 5.71
CA ALA A 154 -4.19 4.58 4.26
C ALA A 154 -4.91 5.79 3.67
N VAL A 155 -6.08 6.15 4.21
CA VAL A 155 -6.86 7.33 3.75
C VAL A 155 -6.11 8.64 4.02
N LYS A 156 -5.55 8.84 5.23
CA LYS A 156 -4.75 10.04 5.53
C LYS A 156 -3.58 10.20 4.55
N SER A 157 -2.90 9.09 4.23
CA SER A 157 -1.76 9.05 3.32
C SER A 157 -2.16 9.42 1.90
N TYR A 158 -3.26 8.87 1.39
CA TYR A 158 -3.78 9.23 0.08
C TYR A 158 -4.21 10.70 -0.01
N LEU A 159 -4.98 11.19 0.97
CA LEU A 159 -5.42 12.58 1.00
C LEU A 159 -4.25 13.56 1.07
N HIS A 160 -3.24 13.27 1.90
CA HIS A 160 -2.01 14.06 1.95
C HIS A 160 -1.30 14.05 0.60
N PHE A 161 -1.14 12.88 -0.03
CA PHE A 161 -0.49 12.76 -1.34
C PHE A 161 -1.17 13.63 -2.42
N GLN A 162 -2.51 13.68 -2.43
CA GLN A 162 -3.27 14.50 -3.38
C GLN A 162 -3.06 16.01 -3.19
N GLN A 163 -2.67 16.46 -2.00
CA GLN A 163 -2.45 17.88 -1.69
C GLN A 163 -1.01 18.34 -1.96
N LEU A 164 -0.10 17.40 -2.23
CA LEU A 164 1.30 17.74 -2.50
C LEU A 164 1.42 18.48 -3.84
N GLN A 165 2.06 19.65 -3.82
CA GLN A 165 2.44 20.38 -5.04
C GLN A 165 3.45 19.61 -5.89
N SER A 166 4.25 18.74 -5.27
CA SER A 166 5.25 17.90 -5.96
C SER A 166 5.28 16.50 -5.35
N PRO A 167 4.32 15.63 -5.73
CA PRO A 167 4.22 14.28 -5.15
C PRO A 167 5.49 13.45 -5.38
N SER A 168 6.09 13.55 -6.57
CA SER A 168 7.32 12.81 -6.89
C SER A 168 8.50 13.22 -6.00
N SER A 169 8.64 14.50 -5.66
CA SER A 169 9.67 14.98 -4.71
C SER A 169 9.49 14.36 -3.33
N PHE A 170 8.24 14.28 -2.84
CA PHE A 170 7.94 13.61 -1.58
C PHE A 170 8.26 12.12 -1.62
N VAL A 171 7.89 11.43 -2.70
CA VAL A 171 8.22 10.02 -2.92
C VAL A 171 9.72 9.78 -2.86
N GLN A 172 10.54 10.64 -3.48
CA GLN A 172 12.00 10.53 -3.39
C GLN A 172 12.53 10.72 -1.95
N ARG A 173 11.87 11.56 -1.14
CA ARG A 173 12.18 11.67 0.31
C ARG A 173 11.80 10.39 1.05
N LEU A 174 10.62 9.82 0.77
CA LEU A 174 10.18 8.57 1.37
C LEU A 174 11.17 7.44 1.10
N LEU A 175 11.63 7.26 -0.13
CA LEU A 175 12.62 6.24 -0.50
C LEU A 175 13.96 6.37 0.25
N ARG A 176 14.23 7.52 0.87
CA ARG A 176 15.42 7.79 1.69
C ARG A 176 15.14 7.76 3.19
N SER A 177 13.88 7.65 3.62
CA SER A 177 13.53 7.59 5.05
C SER A 177 13.94 6.25 5.66
N ARG A 178 14.70 6.27 6.75
CA ARG A 178 15.12 5.06 7.48
C ARG A 178 14.51 4.98 8.89
N TRP A 179 13.70 5.97 9.24
CA TRP A 179 13.06 6.06 10.53
C TRP A 179 11.73 5.29 10.53
N HIS A 180 11.28 4.90 11.73
CA HIS A 180 9.94 4.33 11.92
C HIS A 180 8.81 5.34 11.68
N TYR A 181 9.16 6.59 11.40
CA TYR A 181 8.23 7.68 11.13
C TYR A 181 8.71 8.60 10.02
N VAL A 182 7.79 9.41 9.50
CA VAL A 182 8.05 10.50 8.55
C VAL A 182 7.39 11.76 9.08
N ASN A 183 8.14 12.85 9.16
CA ASN A 183 7.59 14.17 9.49
C ASN A 183 6.90 14.76 8.27
N VAL A 184 5.77 15.41 8.50
CA VAL A 184 5.11 16.26 7.51
C VAL A 184 5.55 17.70 7.75
N ASP A 185 6.23 18.27 6.75
CA ASP A 185 6.72 19.66 6.77
C ASP A 185 5.65 20.64 6.30
#